data_AF-A0A658NNF8-F1
#
_entry.id   AF-A0A658NNF8-F1
#
_cell.length_a   1.000
_cell.length_b   1.000
_cell.length_c   1.000
_cell.angle_alpha   90.00
_cell.angle_beta   90.00
_cell.angle_gamma   90.00
#
_symmetry.space_group_name_H-M   'P 1'
#
loop_
_entity.id
_entity.type
_entity.pdbx_description
1 polymer ?
#
loop_
_entity_poly.entity_id
_entity_poly.type
_entity_poly.pdbx_seq_one_letter_code
_entity_poly.pdbx_strand_id
1 'polypeptide(L)' 'KSYLTLAVGCTGGRHRSVAVAERLFRYLSAKGAYQMNVIHRELKE' A
#
# COMPACT_ATOMS: atom_id res chain seq x y z
N LYS A 1 9.09 -5.01 18.73
CA LYS A 1 8.81 -5.15 17.28
C LYS A 1 8.18 -3.85 16.79
N SER A 2 8.84 -3.12 15.88
CA SER A 2 8.37 -1.84 15.35
C SER A 2 7.80 -2.03 13.95
N TYR A 3 6.47 -2.03 13.83
CA TYR A 3 5.77 -2.08 12.54
C TYR A 3 5.00 -0.78 12.34
N LEU A 4 4.97 -0.30 11.10
CA LEU A 4 4.14 0.83 10.68
C LEU A 4 3.16 0.35 9.60
N THR A 5 1.87 0.44 9.89
CA THR A 5 0.80 0.12 8.93
C THR A 5 0.22 1.42 8.39
N LEU A 6 0.21 1.58 7.06
CA LEU A 6 -0.41 2.72 6.39
C LEU A 6 -1.64 2.23 5.61
N ALA A 7 -2.81 2.78 5.94
CA ALA A 7 -4.07 2.44 5.27
C ALA A 7 -4.49 3.58 4.32
N VAL A 8 -4.85 3.21 3.08
CA VAL A 8 -5.34 4.16 2.06
C VAL A 8 -6.74 3.73 1.63
N GLY A 9 -7.72 4.62 1.79
CA GLY A 9 -9.13 4.35 1.51
C GLY A 9 -9.67 5.17 0.34
N CYS A 10 -10.54 4.54 -0.45
CA CYS A 10 -11.50 5.23 -1.32
C CYS A 10 -12.86 4.54 -1.17
N THR A 11 -13.95 5.16 -1.63
CA THR A 11 -15.32 4.66 -1.39
C THR A 11 -15.48 3.17 -1.73
N GLY A 12 -14.95 2.73 -2.88
CA GLY A 12 -15.09 1.34 -3.34
C GLY A 12 -13.86 0.46 -3.13
N GLY A 13 -12.76 0.96 -2.55
CA GLY A 13 -11.55 0.18 -2.27
C GLY A 13 -10.77 -0.38 -3.46
N ARG A 14 -11.24 -0.23 -4.72
CA ARG A 14 -10.72 -0.94 -5.91
C ARG A 14 -9.93 -0.11 -6.92
N HIS A 15 -10.03 1.22 -6.88
CA HIS A 15 -9.45 2.09 -7.92
C HIS A 15 -8.40 3.06 -7.34
N ARG A 16 -8.85 4.14 -6.70
CA ARG A 16 -7.97 5.22 -6.22
C ARG A 16 -7.04 4.75 -5.09
N SER A 17 -7.58 4.01 -4.12
CA SER A 17 -6.79 3.47 -3.00
C SER A 17 -5.69 2.53 -3.48
N VAL A 18 -6.01 1.65 -4.42
CA VAL A 18 -5.07 0.68 -5.01
C VAL A 18 -3.92 1.41 -5.71
N ALA A 19 -4.25 2.36 -6.59
CA ALA A 19 -3.25 3.12 -7.33
C ALA A 19 -2.29 3.90 -6.41
N VAL A 20 -2.83 4.53 -5.36
CA VAL A 20 -2.03 5.29 -4.40
C VAL A 20 -1.15 4.37 -3.54
N ALA A 21 -1.69 3.23 -3.06
CA ALA A 21 -0.92 2.25 -2.29
C ALA A 21 0.26 1.67 -3.10
N GLU A 22 0.03 1.31 -4.36
CA GLU A 22 1.07 0.85 -5.29
C GLU A 22 2.15 1.90 -5.54
N ARG A 23 1.75 3.17 -5.74
CA ARG A 23 2.68 4.28 -5.95
C ARG A 23 3.56 4.50 -4.72
N LEU A 24 2.97 4.47 -3.53
CA LEU A 24 3.67 4.65 -2.26
C LEU A 24 4.67 3.51 -2.02
N PHE A 25 4.24 2.27 -2.25
CA PHE A 25 5.12 1.10 -2.14
C PHE A 25 6.33 1.23 -3.05
N ARG A 26 6.15 1.53 -4.35
CA ARG A 26 7.28 1.70 -5.29
C ARG A 26 8.21 2.83 -4.88
N TYR A 27 7.67 3.97 -4.45
CA TYR A 27 8.46 5.13 -4.03
C TYR A 27 9.33 4.82 -2.80
N LEU A 28 8.77 4.15 -1.80
CA LEU A 28 9.49 3.83 -0.56
C LEU A 28 10.45 2.65 -0.74
N SER A 29 10.05 1.62 -1.49
CA SER A 29 10.94 0.50 -1.84
C SER A 29 12.17 0.96 -2.62
N ALA A 30 12.03 1.96 -3.51
CA ALA A 30 13.17 2.55 -4.23
C ALA A 30 14.18 3.26 -3.31
N LYS A 31 13.79 3.66 -2.10
CA LYS A 31 14.69 4.26 -1.11
C LYS A 31 15.46 3.22 -0.28
N GLY A 32 15.16 1.92 -0.44
CA GLY A 32 15.95 0.80 0.12
C GLY A 32 15.97 0.67 1.65
N ALA A 33 15.24 1.51 2.38
CA ALA A 33 15.38 1.62 3.83
C ALA A 33 14.53 0.62 4.63
N TYR A 34 13.49 0.03 4.05
CA TYR A 34 12.51 -0.76 4.78
C TYR A 34 12.05 -2.00 4.02
N GLN A 35 11.83 -3.10 4.75
CA GLN A 35 11.08 -4.26 4.25
C GLN A 35 9.60 -3.91 4.23
N MET A 36 8.96 -3.98 3.06
CA MET A 36 7.60 -3.51 2.87
C MET A 36 6.73 -4.55 2.17
N ASN A 37 5.43 -4.51 2.45
CA ASN A 37 4.40 -5.26 1.74
C ASN A 37 3.21 -4.34 1.44
N VAL A 38 2.44 -4.70 0.41
CA VAL A 38 1.18 -4.03 0.04
C VAL A 38 0.06 -5.07 0.04
N ILE A 39 -1.10 -4.69 0.58
CA ILE A 39 -2.28 -5.55 0.67
C ILE A 39 -3.49 -4.74 0.19
N HIS A 40 -4.21 -5.28 -0.79
CA HIS A 40 -5.43 -4.70 -1.33
C HIS A 40 -6.65 -5.45 -0.81
N ARG A 41 -7.27 -4.95 0.27
CA ARG A 41 -8.37 -5.64 0.98
C ARG A 41 -9.53 -6.03 0.05
N GLU A 42 -9.83 -5.18 -0.94
CA GLU A 42 -11.00 -5.31 -1.82
C GLU A 42 -10.68 -5.96 -3.16
N LEU A 43 -9.40 -6.22 -3.43
CA LEU A 43 -8.91 -6.97 -4.59
C LEU A 43 -8.48 -8.39 -4.22
N LYS A 44 -9.03 -8.95 -3.13
CA LYS A 44 -8.89 -10.37 -2.85
C LYS A 44 -9.45 -11.14 -4.06
N GLU A 45 -8.67 -12.11 -4.55
CA GLU A 45 -9.06 -13.05 -5.60
C GLU A 45 -10.48 -13.59 -5.38
#